data_AF-A0AA39TCA9-F1
#
_entry.id   AF-A0AA39TCA9-F1
#
_cell.length_a   1.000
_cell.length_b   1.000
_cell.length_c   1.000
_cell.angle_alpha   90.00
_cell.angle_beta   90.00
_cell.angle_gamma   90.00
#
_symmetry.space_group_name_H-M   'P 1'
#
loop_
_entity.id
_entity.type
_entity.pdbx_description
1 polymer ?
#
loop_
_entity_poly.entity_id
_entity_poly.type
_entity_poly.pdbx_seq_one_letter_code
_entity_poly.pdbx_strand_id
1 'polypeptide(L)'
;MEGVGRKWGFGVRRSWWREVGTESCGGRLDGRMWFFRSQRGRPLCIVWRLSLKVCGFSMMEECELYFQICVPLPKAALKGNLKEVYNILRVHEEILNRSSLLRMAITKGHATILHVAAGARQTSFVEEMINSIQPSDYESTLLLQDNNRNTSFCFAAAVGDVEIAKIMHNKNPNLNLAAIRGNHDKTPLDMAVMFGQKEMATF
;
A
#
# COMPACT_ATOMS: atom_id res chain seq x y z
N MET A 1 0.71 35.19 2.24
CA MET A 1 0.77 34.01 1.34
C MET A 1 0.21 32.83 2.13
N GLU A 2 -1.11 32.71 2.06
CA GLU A 2 -1.92 31.70 2.74
C GLU A 2 -2.27 30.54 1.79
N GLY A 3 -2.58 29.38 2.37
CA GLY A 3 -3.29 28.27 1.71
C GLY A 3 -2.38 27.07 1.40
N VAL A 4 -2.69 25.82 1.74
CA VAL A 4 -3.95 25.21 2.15
C VAL A 4 -3.64 24.00 3.03
N GLY A 5 -3.83 24.12 4.34
CA GLY A 5 -4.03 22.96 5.20
C GLY A 5 -5.44 22.43 4.99
N ARG A 6 -5.62 21.38 4.17
CA ARG A 6 -6.94 20.76 3.99
C ARG A 6 -7.29 19.97 5.25
N LYS A 7 -8.20 20.53 6.04
CA LYS A 7 -8.87 19.85 7.16
C LYS A 7 -9.66 18.65 6.64
N TRP A 8 -9.39 17.47 7.20
CA TRP A 8 -10.09 16.22 6.91
C TRP A 8 -11.43 16.19 7.65
N GLY A 9 -12.56 16.17 6.93
CA GLY A 9 -13.90 16.32 7.51
C GLY A 9 -14.48 15.07 8.19
N PHE A 10 -14.74 15.15 9.49
CA PHE A 10 -15.70 14.37 10.31
C PHE A 10 -15.66 12.82 10.38
N GLY A 11 -15.50 12.36 11.63
CA GLY A 11 -16.29 11.27 12.23
C GLY A 11 -15.74 9.86 12.08
N VAL A 12 -15.88 9.27 10.89
CA VAL A 12 -15.67 7.83 10.65
C VAL A 12 -14.32 7.56 9.95
N ARG A 13 -13.68 8.60 9.41
CA ARG A 13 -12.41 8.51 8.66
C ARG A 13 -11.20 8.10 9.51
N ARG A 14 -11.27 8.19 10.84
CA ARG A 14 -10.11 7.96 11.70
C ARG A 14 -9.83 6.50 12.05
N SER A 15 -10.78 5.56 11.93
CA SER A 15 -10.50 4.14 12.26
C SER A 15 -9.84 3.44 11.07
N TRP A 16 -10.42 3.57 9.88
CA TRP A 16 -9.90 2.96 8.65
C TRP A 16 -8.49 3.46 8.31
N TRP A 17 -8.22 4.77 8.51
CA TRP A 17 -6.89 5.35 8.28
C TRP A 17 -5.91 5.22 9.47
N ARG A 18 -6.36 4.81 10.67
CA ARG A 18 -5.44 4.61 11.81
C ARG A 18 -4.56 3.38 11.65
N GLU A 19 -4.96 2.41 10.84
CA GLU A 19 -4.18 1.20 10.56
C GLU A 19 -3.17 1.37 9.41
N VAL A 20 -3.43 2.30 8.48
CA VAL A 20 -2.53 2.67 7.37
C VAL A 20 -1.64 3.88 7.69
N GLY A 21 -1.98 4.65 8.73
CA GLY A 21 -1.16 5.73 9.25
C GLY A 21 0.01 5.19 10.06
N THR A 22 1.21 5.38 9.55
CA THR A 22 2.46 5.32 10.32
C THR A 22 2.27 6.06 11.65
N GLU A 23 2.08 5.33 12.75
CA GLU A 23 2.50 5.87 14.04
C GLU A 23 3.99 6.09 13.89
N SER A 24 4.37 7.37 13.77
CA SER A 24 5.74 7.80 13.87
C SER A 24 6.36 7.05 15.04
N CYS A 25 7.48 6.36 14.79
CA CYS A 25 8.43 6.09 15.84
C CYS A 25 8.88 7.46 16.36
N GLY A 26 8.11 8.04 17.28
CA GLY A 26 8.50 9.16 18.08
C GLY A 26 9.65 8.66 18.93
N GLY A 27 10.88 8.90 18.45
CA GLY A 27 12.07 8.71 19.24
C GLY A 27 11.95 9.57 20.49
N ARG A 28 11.71 8.93 21.62
CA ARG A 28 12.20 9.42 22.89
C ARG A 28 13.11 8.33 23.43
N LEU A 29 14.39 8.67 23.45
CA LEU A 29 15.45 7.87 24.05
C LEU A 29 15.12 7.71 25.54
N ASP A 30 14.55 6.57 25.92
CA ASP A 30 14.83 6.04 27.23
C ASP A 30 14.72 4.51 27.23
N GLY A 31 15.81 3.88 27.65
CA GLY A 31 15.97 2.44 27.61
C GLY A 31 14.97 1.77 28.55
N ARG A 32 14.02 1.03 27.98
CA ARG A 32 13.46 -0.18 28.60
C ARG A 32 12.70 -0.99 27.56
N MET A 33 13.24 -2.17 27.30
CA MET A 33 12.73 -3.22 26.43
C MET A 33 11.38 -3.72 26.97
N TRP A 34 10.29 -3.51 26.24
CA TRP A 34 9.02 -4.17 26.53
C TRP A 34 8.80 -5.30 25.53
N PHE A 35 9.02 -6.52 25.99
CA PHE A 35 8.44 -7.72 25.39
C PHE A 35 6.93 -7.71 25.67
N PHE A 36 6.12 -7.62 24.61
CA PHE A 36 4.72 -8.05 24.67
C PHE A 36 4.54 -9.27 23.77
N ARG A 37 4.31 -10.42 24.39
CA ARG A 37 3.82 -11.62 23.69
C ARG A 37 2.30 -11.55 23.61
N SER A 38 1.79 -11.46 22.38
CA SER A 38 0.56 -12.14 21.97
C SER A 38 0.78 -12.60 20.52
N GLN A 39 0.57 -13.89 20.26
CA GLN A 39 0.95 -14.53 18.99
C GLN A 39 0.16 -13.88 17.82
N ARG A 40 0.72 -13.39 16.71
CA ARG A 40 2.05 -13.53 16.09
C ARG A 40 2.53 -12.17 15.54
N GLY A 41 2.89 -11.24 16.40
CA GLY A 41 3.57 -10.00 16.01
C GLY A 41 5.05 -10.24 15.69
N ARG A 42 5.36 -10.80 14.52
CA ARG A 42 6.74 -10.76 14.01
C ARG A 42 7.03 -9.30 13.62
N PRO A 43 8.16 -8.68 14.03
CA PRO A 43 8.55 -7.37 13.52
C PRO A 43 8.54 -7.42 11.99
N LEU A 44 8.13 -6.33 11.34
CA LEU A 44 7.91 -6.31 9.89
C LEU A 44 9.10 -6.88 9.12
N CYS A 45 10.34 -6.62 9.55
CA CYS A 45 11.55 -7.20 8.96
C CYS A 45 11.53 -8.74 8.89
N ILE A 46 10.99 -9.42 9.91
CA ILE A 46 10.87 -10.89 9.95
C ILE A 46 9.68 -11.39 9.10
N VAL A 47 8.61 -10.59 8.92
CA VAL A 47 7.55 -10.91 7.95
C VAL A 47 8.07 -10.74 6.52
N TRP A 48 8.89 -9.71 6.31
CA TRP A 48 9.54 -9.39 5.04
C TRP A 48 10.46 -10.50 4.53
N ARG A 49 11.09 -11.23 5.46
CA ARG A 49 11.90 -12.44 5.21
C ARG A 49 11.22 -13.48 4.30
N LEU A 50 9.88 -13.55 4.29
CA LEU A 50 9.13 -14.51 3.47
C LEU A 50 8.79 -13.99 2.06
N SER A 51 8.80 -12.67 1.84
CA SER A 51 8.34 -12.06 0.58
C SER A 51 9.44 -11.90 -0.47
N LEU A 52 10.71 -11.77 -0.08
CA LEU A 52 11.82 -11.55 -1.01
C LEU A 52 12.64 -12.81 -1.34
N LYS A 53 12.37 -13.96 -0.71
CA LYS A 53 13.17 -15.20 -0.86
C LYS A 53 14.69 -14.93 -0.80
N VAL A 54 15.14 -14.00 0.04
CA VAL A 54 16.57 -13.68 0.16
C VAL A 54 17.22 -14.72 1.07
N CYS A 55 17.79 -15.77 0.49
CA CYS A 55 18.63 -16.71 1.21
C CYS A 55 20.05 -16.13 1.32
N GLY A 56 20.56 -15.88 2.53
CA GLY A 56 22.00 -15.63 2.76
C GLY A 56 22.42 -14.43 3.60
N PHE A 57 21.49 -13.57 4.06
CA PHE A 57 21.84 -12.39 4.88
C PHE A 57 21.76 -12.66 6.39
N SER A 58 22.59 -11.95 7.17
CA SER A 58 22.52 -11.95 8.63
C SER A 58 21.33 -11.11 9.13
N MET A 59 20.83 -11.38 10.35
CA MET A 59 19.68 -10.62 10.90
C MET A 59 19.90 -9.11 11.00
N MET A 60 21.15 -8.63 11.08
CA MET A 60 21.45 -7.19 11.14
C MET A 60 21.34 -6.54 9.76
N GLU A 61 21.77 -7.22 8.69
CA GLU A 61 21.66 -6.74 7.31
C GLU A 61 20.19 -6.70 6.84
N GLU A 62 19.36 -7.66 7.28
CA GLU A 62 17.92 -7.68 7.01
C GLU A 62 17.19 -6.46 7.61
N CYS A 63 17.58 -6.04 8.82
CA CYS A 63 17.02 -4.84 9.47
C CYS A 63 17.42 -3.56 8.74
N GLU A 64 18.67 -3.45 8.28
CA GLU A 64 19.16 -2.30 7.53
C GLU A 64 18.43 -2.15 6.19
N LEU A 65 18.30 -3.24 5.44
CA LEU A 65 17.52 -3.28 4.20
C LEU A 65 16.05 -2.89 4.42
N TYR A 66 15.45 -3.33 5.52
CA TYR A 66 14.09 -2.91 5.89
C TYR A 66 14.01 -1.39 6.09
N PHE A 67 14.96 -0.77 6.80
CA PHE A 67 14.97 0.68 7.00
C PHE A 67 15.21 1.45 5.70
N GLN A 68 16.05 0.94 4.81
CA GLN A 68 16.38 1.59 3.53
C GLN A 68 15.29 1.44 2.47
N ILE A 69 14.52 0.34 2.49
CA ILE A 69 13.50 0.05 1.47
C ILE A 69 12.09 0.27 2.02
N CYS A 70 11.70 -0.42 3.10
CA CYS A 70 10.30 -0.43 3.55
C CYS A 70 9.84 0.86 4.19
N VAL A 71 10.71 1.55 4.91
CA VAL A 71 10.34 2.78 5.62
C VAL A 71 10.08 3.95 4.65
N PRO A 72 10.90 4.20 3.62
CA PRO A 72 10.64 5.32 2.70
C PRO A 72 9.53 5.05 1.67
N LEU A 73 9.30 3.80 1.25
CA LEU A 73 8.34 3.49 0.17
C LEU A 73 6.89 3.94 0.45
N PRO A 74 6.28 3.69 1.64
CA PRO A 74 4.94 4.18 1.94
C PRO A 74 4.88 5.70 1.89
N LYS A 75 5.91 6.38 2.41
CA LYS A 75 5.98 7.85 2.39
C LYS A 75 6.09 8.40 0.97
N ALA A 76 6.84 7.73 0.10
CA ALA A 76 6.93 8.09 -1.31
C ALA A 76 5.58 7.89 -2.01
N ALA A 77 4.91 6.76 -1.78
CA ALA A 77 3.59 6.45 -2.34
C ALA A 77 2.49 7.43 -1.88
N LEU A 78 2.47 7.80 -0.59
CA LEU A 78 1.54 8.81 -0.06
C LEU A 78 1.71 10.18 -0.74
N LYS A 79 2.95 10.53 -1.12
CA LYS A 79 3.30 11.81 -1.75
C LYS A 79 3.29 11.77 -3.28
N GLY A 80 3.13 10.60 -3.90
CA GLY A 80 3.30 10.44 -5.34
C GLY A 80 4.73 10.67 -5.84
N ASN A 81 5.75 10.49 -4.98
CA ASN A 81 7.14 10.77 -5.33
C ASN A 81 7.79 9.60 -6.08
N LEU A 82 7.59 9.56 -7.40
CA LEU A 82 8.19 8.54 -8.29
C LEU A 82 9.72 8.56 -8.26
N LYS A 83 10.33 9.75 -8.14
CA LYS A 83 11.80 9.91 -8.12
C LYS A 83 12.42 9.13 -6.95
N GLU A 84 11.80 9.19 -5.78
CA GLU A 84 12.27 8.44 -4.61
C GLU A 84 12.20 6.93 -4.82
N VAL A 85 11.10 6.44 -5.40
CA VAL A 85 10.93 5.01 -5.71
C VAL A 85 12.00 4.53 -6.68
N TYR A 86 12.27 5.31 -7.74
CA TYR A 86 13.32 4.97 -8.70
C TYR A 86 14.73 5.06 -8.11
N ASN A 87 14.98 5.97 -7.17
CA ASN A 87 16.24 6.00 -6.43
C ASN A 87 16.44 4.73 -5.61
N ILE A 88 15.41 4.27 -4.88
CA ILE A 88 15.46 3.03 -4.09
C ILE A 88 15.73 1.82 -5.00
N LEU A 89 15.01 1.72 -6.13
CA LEU A 89 15.23 0.66 -7.11
C LEU A 89 16.65 0.64 -7.66
N ARG A 90 17.23 1.82 -7.92
CA ARG A 90 18.62 1.94 -8.40
C ARG A 90 19.64 1.55 -7.35
N VAL A 91 19.44 1.96 -6.09
CA VAL A 91 20.37 1.64 -4.99
C VAL A 91 20.35 0.14 -4.67
N HIS A 92 19.19 -0.51 -4.84
CA HIS A 92 18.97 -1.90 -4.47
C HIS A 92 18.70 -2.80 -5.68
N GLU A 93 19.25 -2.48 -6.86
CA GLU A 93 18.92 -3.17 -8.12
C GLU A 93 19.26 -4.67 -8.10
N GLU A 94 20.25 -5.08 -7.30
CA GLU A 94 20.66 -6.49 -7.16
C GLU A 94 19.62 -7.35 -6.42
N ILE A 95 18.79 -6.74 -5.57
CA ILE A 95 17.83 -7.45 -4.71
C ILE A 95 16.36 -7.09 -5.02
N LEU A 96 16.13 -5.92 -5.63
CA LEU A 96 14.81 -5.34 -5.83
C LEU A 96 14.66 -4.84 -7.25
N ASN A 97 13.75 -5.47 -7.99
CA ASN A 97 13.29 -4.97 -9.28
C ASN A 97 11.85 -4.40 -9.15
N ARG A 98 11.34 -3.81 -10.23
CA ARG A 98 10.00 -3.19 -10.24
C ARG A 98 8.87 -4.17 -9.95
N SER A 99 8.90 -5.38 -10.52
CA SER A 99 7.84 -6.38 -10.29
C SER A 99 7.84 -6.81 -8.82
N SER A 100 9.01 -7.08 -8.24
CA SER A 100 9.16 -7.41 -6.82
C SER A 100 8.67 -6.29 -5.91
N LEU A 101 9.03 -5.04 -6.20
CA LEU A 101 8.61 -3.86 -5.42
C LEU A 101 7.09 -3.69 -5.40
N LEU A 102 6.42 -3.89 -6.54
CA LEU A 102 4.97 -3.77 -6.65
C LEU A 102 4.20 -4.84 -5.88
N ARG A 103 4.80 -6.03 -5.73
CA ARG A 103 4.20 -7.17 -5.02
C ARG A 103 4.53 -7.21 -3.53
N MET A 104 5.35 -6.28 -3.07
CA MET A 104 5.88 -6.25 -1.72
C MET A 104 4.89 -5.64 -0.73
N ALA A 105 4.78 -6.25 0.44
CA ALA A 105 4.12 -5.65 1.60
C ALA A 105 5.02 -4.56 2.20
N ILE A 106 4.53 -3.32 2.23
CA ILE A 106 5.28 -2.16 2.74
C ILE A 106 4.70 -1.58 4.04
N THR A 107 3.56 -2.08 4.51
CA THR A 107 2.92 -1.65 5.77
C THR A 107 2.63 -2.84 6.70
N LYS A 108 2.35 -2.56 7.99
CA LYS A 108 1.89 -3.56 8.97
C LYS A 108 0.66 -4.32 8.50
N GLY A 109 -0.24 -3.64 7.77
CA GLY A 109 -1.44 -4.21 7.18
C GLY A 109 -1.19 -5.01 5.90
N HIS A 110 0.06 -5.27 5.52
CA HIS A 110 0.44 -5.92 4.26
C HIS A 110 -0.03 -5.18 3.01
N ALA A 111 -0.30 -3.87 3.13
CA ALA A 111 -0.62 -3.06 1.98
C ALA A 111 0.60 -2.91 1.07
N THR A 112 0.40 -3.02 -0.24
CA THR A 112 1.44 -2.76 -1.24
C THR A 112 1.54 -1.26 -1.57
N ILE A 113 2.52 -0.90 -2.38
CA ILE A 113 2.69 0.49 -2.83
C ILE A 113 1.47 1.02 -3.59
N LEU A 114 0.77 0.16 -4.35
CA LEU A 114 -0.44 0.53 -5.09
C LEU A 114 -1.63 0.78 -4.16
N HIS A 115 -1.76 0.03 -3.06
CA HIS A 115 -2.80 0.30 -2.07
C HIS A 115 -2.65 1.69 -1.46
N VAL A 116 -1.43 2.02 -1.03
CA VAL A 116 -1.12 3.31 -0.40
C VAL A 116 -1.31 4.45 -1.40
N ALA A 117 -0.81 4.32 -2.64
CA ALA A 117 -0.94 5.35 -3.66
C ALA A 117 -2.40 5.55 -4.11
N ALA A 118 -3.18 4.48 -4.28
CA ALA A 118 -4.60 4.54 -4.62
C ALA A 118 -5.40 5.25 -3.53
N GLY A 119 -5.18 4.88 -2.28
CA GLY A 119 -5.82 5.55 -1.15
C GLY A 119 -5.38 7.02 -0.98
N ALA A 120 -4.17 7.38 -1.40
CA ALA A 120 -3.67 8.74 -1.39
C ALA A 120 -4.09 9.57 -2.62
N ARG A 121 -4.85 8.98 -3.56
CA ARG A 121 -5.30 9.63 -4.81
C ARG A 121 -4.14 10.12 -5.68
N GLN A 122 -3.07 9.33 -5.74
CA GLN A 122 -1.88 9.65 -6.53
C GLN A 122 -1.99 9.06 -7.93
N THR A 123 -2.85 9.63 -8.77
CA THR A 123 -3.24 9.05 -10.07
C THR A 123 -2.06 8.84 -11.01
N SER A 124 -1.26 9.88 -11.28
CA SER A 124 -0.09 9.76 -12.17
C SER A 124 0.96 8.78 -11.65
N PHE A 125 1.10 8.67 -10.32
CA PHE A 125 1.98 7.68 -9.71
C PHE A 125 1.47 6.27 -9.98
N VAL A 126 0.17 6.02 -9.75
CA VAL A 126 -0.43 4.70 -9.98
C VAL A 126 -0.36 4.32 -11.47
N GLU A 127 -0.66 5.26 -12.36
CA GLU A 127 -0.59 5.05 -13.81
C GLU A 127 0.79 4.61 -14.26
N GLU A 128 1.83 5.36 -13.88
CA GLU A 128 3.22 5.05 -14.22
C GLU A 128 3.62 3.66 -13.68
N MET A 129 3.30 3.40 -12.41
CA MET A 129 3.64 2.13 -11.77
C MET A 129 2.94 0.95 -12.44
N ILE A 130 1.67 1.08 -12.83
CA ILE A 130 0.92 0.03 -13.53
C ILE A 130 1.41 -0.15 -14.97
N ASN A 131 1.67 0.92 -15.70
CA ASN A 131 2.20 0.84 -17.07
C ASN A 131 3.59 0.19 -17.13
N SER A 132 4.30 0.18 -16.00
CA SER A 132 5.59 -0.49 -15.87
C SER A 132 5.52 -2.01 -15.68
N ILE A 133 4.33 -2.56 -15.46
CA ILE A 133 4.09 -4.00 -15.24
C ILE A 133 3.94 -4.71 -16.59
N GLN A 134 4.52 -5.91 -16.70
CA GLN A 134 4.30 -6.77 -17.87
C GLN A 134 2.86 -7.27 -17.93
N PRO A 135 2.22 -7.38 -19.12
CA PRO A 135 0.82 -7.78 -19.20
C PRO A 135 0.47 -9.10 -18.51
N SER A 136 1.39 -10.08 -18.51
CA SER A 136 1.25 -11.36 -17.80
C SER A 136 1.16 -11.23 -16.29
N ASP A 137 1.64 -10.11 -15.73
CA ASP A 137 1.78 -9.86 -14.31
C ASP A 137 0.65 -9.00 -13.74
N TYR A 138 -0.22 -8.43 -14.59
CA TYR A 138 -1.31 -7.56 -14.14
C TYR A 138 -2.23 -8.27 -13.16
N GLU A 139 -2.65 -9.49 -13.47
CA GLU A 139 -3.55 -10.26 -12.62
C GLU A 139 -2.92 -10.52 -11.25
N SER A 140 -1.71 -11.09 -11.25
CA SER A 140 -1.00 -11.47 -10.02
C SER A 140 -0.49 -10.28 -9.20
N THR A 141 -0.51 -9.05 -9.73
CA THR A 141 -0.12 -7.82 -9.02
C THR A 141 -1.34 -7.02 -8.55
N LEU A 142 -2.36 -6.84 -9.40
CA LEU A 142 -3.53 -6.00 -9.08
C LEU A 142 -4.54 -6.73 -8.18
N LEU A 143 -4.52 -8.07 -8.15
CA LEU A 143 -5.34 -8.88 -7.23
C LEU A 143 -4.70 -9.07 -5.85
N LEU A 144 -3.51 -8.50 -5.60
CA LEU A 144 -2.89 -8.58 -4.27
C LEU A 144 -3.79 -7.91 -3.23
N GLN A 145 -3.89 -8.58 -2.09
CA GLN A 145 -4.75 -8.17 -0.98
C GLN A 145 -3.93 -7.77 0.24
N ASP A 146 -4.40 -6.76 0.96
CA ASP A 146 -3.95 -6.44 2.31
C ASP A 146 -4.49 -7.46 3.34
N ASN A 147 -4.13 -7.29 4.62
CA ASN A 147 -4.60 -8.17 5.71
C ASN A 147 -6.11 -8.15 5.89
N ASN A 148 -6.79 -7.11 5.41
CA ASN A 148 -8.23 -6.96 5.45
C ASN A 148 -8.88 -7.47 4.16
N ARG A 149 -8.14 -8.20 3.30
CA ARG A 149 -8.57 -8.72 2.00
C ARG A 149 -8.90 -7.65 0.96
N ASN A 150 -8.60 -6.38 1.22
CA ASN A 150 -8.84 -5.30 0.27
C ASN A 150 -7.74 -5.30 -0.79
N THR A 151 -8.11 -5.05 -2.05
CA THR A 151 -7.17 -4.76 -3.13
C THR A 151 -6.94 -3.25 -3.24
N SER A 152 -5.96 -2.83 -4.05
CA SER A 152 -5.76 -1.41 -4.35
C SER A 152 -6.97 -0.79 -5.04
N PHE A 153 -7.77 -1.59 -5.75
CA PHE A 153 -9.04 -1.17 -6.35
C PHE A 153 -10.10 -0.86 -5.28
N CYS A 154 -10.17 -1.65 -4.20
CA CYS A 154 -11.04 -1.33 -3.05
C CYS A 154 -10.68 0.02 -2.42
N PHE A 155 -9.38 0.35 -2.36
CA PHE A 155 -8.91 1.64 -1.86
C PHE A 155 -9.36 2.79 -2.77
N ALA A 156 -9.17 2.66 -4.09
CA ALA A 156 -9.65 3.63 -5.07
C ALA A 156 -11.17 3.84 -4.97
N ALA A 157 -11.93 2.74 -4.78
CA ALA A 157 -13.38 2.79 -4.62
C ALA A 157 -13.82 3.53 -3.35
N ALA A 158 -13.16 3.25 -2.22
CA ALA A 158 -13.44 3.92 -0.95
C ALA A 158 -13.17 5.43 -0.99
N VAL A 159 -12.10 5.86 -1.67
CA VAL A 159 -11.76 7.29 -1.80
C VAL A 159 -12.49 7.99 -2.93
N GLY A 160 -13.12 7.23 -3.84
CA GLY A 160 -13.90 7.75 -4.96
C GLY A 160 -13.05 8.23 -6.13
N ASP A 161 -11.86 7.67 -6.32
CA ASP A 161 -10.98 8.06 -7.42
C ASP A 161 -11.26 7.21 -8.67
N VAL A 162 -12.20 7.70 -9.48
CA VAL A 162 -12.69 7.02 -10.69
C VAL A 162 -11.58 6.86 -11.74
N GLU A 163 -10.64 7.80 -11.80
CA GLU A 163 -9.56 7.73 -12.79
C GLU A 163 -8.59 6.59 -12.46
N ILE A 164 -8.17 6.48 -11.20
CA ILE A 164 -7.37 5.35 -10.72
C ILE A 164 -8.10 4.02 -10.94
N ALA A 165 -9.40 3.98 -10.64
CA ALA A 165 -10.21 2.80 -10.86
C ALA A 165 -10.26 2.39 -12.34
N LYS A 166 -10.46 3.35 -13.26
CA LYS A 166 -10.42 3.11 -14.71
C LYS A 166 -9.07 2.57 -15.15
N ILE A 167 -7.97 3.17 -14.70
CA ILE A 167 -6.61 2.71 -15.04
C ILE A 167 -6.43 1.24 -14.63
N MET A 168 -6.81 0.89 -13.39
CA MET A 168 -6.70 -0.49 -12.91
C MET A 168 -7.62 -1.45 -13.67
N HIS A 169 -8.89 -1.06 -13.87
CA HIS A 169 -9.91 -1.88 -14.53
C HIS A 169 -9.55 -2.16 -16.00
N ASN A 170 -9.01 -1.18 -16.71
CA ASN A 170 -8.59 -1.34 -18.10
C ASN A 170 -7.46 -2.37 -18.27
N LYS A 171 -6.60 -2.54 -17.25
CA LYS A 171 -5.50 -3.53 -17.30
C LYS A 171 -5.94 -4.91 -16.85
N ASN A 172 -6.86 -4.99 -15.89
CA ASN A 172 -7.45 -6.24 -15.45
C ASN A 172 -8.95 -6.05 -15.18
N PRO A 173 -9.82 -6.37 -16.16
CA PRO A 173 -11.26 -6.23 -16.01
C PRO A 173 -11.83 -7.06 -14.85
N ASN A 174 -11.16 -8.16 -14.47
CA ASN A 174 -11.61 -9.06 -13.41
C ASN A 174 -11.56 -8.42 -12.00
N LEU A 175 -10.98 -7.22 -11.85
CA LEU A 175 -10.90 -6.51 -10.56
C LEU A 175 -12.26 -6.07 -10.01
N ASN A 176 -13.27 -5.94 -10.87
CA ASN A 176 -14.62 -5.54 -10.48
C ASN A 176 -15.51 -6.73 -10.09
N LEU A 177 -15.01 -7.96 -10.18
CA LEU A 177 -15.82 -9.15 -9.93
C LEU A 177 -16.31 -9.17 -8.48
N ALA A 178 -17.59 -9.46 -8.29
CA ALA A 178 -18.23 -9.63 -6.98
C ALA A 178 -17.58 -10.72 -6.10
N ALA A 179 -16.71 -11.57 -6.68
CA ALA A 179 -15.91 -12.55 -5.97
C ALA A 179 -14.76 -11.91 -5.16
N ILE A 180 -14.27 -10.73 -5.54
CA ILE A 180 -13.22 -10.01 -4.83
C ILE A 180 -13.86 -9.27 -3.66
N ARG A 181 -13.87 -9.97 -2.53
CA ARG A 181 -14.43 -9.50 -1.27
C ARG A 181 -13.33 -9.00 -0.36
N GLY A 182 -13.39 -7.71 -0.07
CA GLY A 182 -12.52 -7.04 0.88
C GLY A 182 -12.98 -7.22 2.32
N ASN A 183 -12.71 -6.20 3.13
CA ASN A 183 -13.00 -6.25 4.55
C ASN A 183 -14.50 -6.46 4.82
N HIS A 184 -14.84 -7.33 5.77
CA HIS A 184 -16.22 -7.70 6.09
C HIS A 184 -17.05 -8.15 4.88
N ASP A 185 -16.40 -8.84 3.93
CA ASP A 185 -17.01 -9.36 2.70
C ASP A 185 -17.63 -8.30 1.77
N LYS A 186 -17.18 -7.06 1.89
CA LYS A 186 -17.61 -5.93 1.07
C LYS A 186 -16.92 -5.93 -0.29
N THR A 187 -17.70 -5.66 -1.32
CA THR A 187 -17.20 -5.41 -2.67
C THR A 187 -16.65 -3.98 -2.79
N PRO A 188 -15.84 -3.67 -3.81
CA PRO A 188 -15.46 -2.29 -4.13
C PRO A 188 -16.68 -1.36 -4.29
N LEU A 189 -17.78 -1.86 -4.87
CA LEU A 189 -19.03 -1.11 -4.99
C LEU A 189 -19.64 -0.78 -3.63
N ASP A 190 -19.71 -1.75 -2.72
CA ASP A 190 -20.19 -1.52 -1.35
C ASP A 190 -19.35 -0.46 -0.65
N MET A 191 -18.04 -0.46 -0.87
CA MET A 191 -17.14 0.56 -0.33
C MET A 191 -17.46 1.95 -0.92
N ALA A 192 -17.60 2.07 -2.24
CA ALA A 192 -17.96 3.33 -2.88
C ALA A 192 -19.29 3.89 -2.35
N VAL A 193 -20.32 3.05 -2.23
CA VAL A 193 -21.63 3.43 -1.69
C VAL A 193 -21.52 3.82 -0.20
N MET A 194 -20.83 3.02 0.61
CA MET A 194 -20.65 3.26 2.05
C MET A 194 -19.95 4.58 2.33
N PHE A 195 -18.99 4.97 1.50
CA PHE A 195 -18.26 6.22 1.62
C PHE A 195 -18.89 7.40 0.85
N GLY A 196 -20.06 7.19 0.23
CA GLY A 196 -20.81 8.25 -0.48
C GLY A 196 -20.19 8.68 -1.80
N GLN A 197 -19.36 7.84 -2.41
CA GLN A 197 -18.65 8.10 -3.66
C GLN A 197 -19.55 7.84 -4.86
N LYS A 198 -20.53 8.73 -5.07
CA LYS A 198 -21.59 8.55 -6.09
C LYS A 198 -21.05 8.26 -7.48
N GLU A 199 -20.10 9.06 -7.96
CA GLU A 199 -19.50 8.90 -9.30
C GLU A 199 -18.79 7.55 -9.45
N MET A 200 -18.10 7.11 -8.40
CA MET A 200 -17.40 5.82 -8.37
C MET A 200 -18.36 4.64 -8.26
N ALA A 201 -19.51 4.80 -7.59
CA ALA A 201 -20.53 3.77 -7.51
C ALA A 201 -21.33 3.64 -8.82
N THR A 202 -21.39 4.69 -9.63
CA THR A 202 -22.05 4.68 -10.96
C THR A 202 -21.14 4.19 -12.09
N PHE A 203 -19.82 4.26 -11.89
CA PHE A 203 -18.81 3.78 -12.82
C PHE A 203 -18.77 2.25 -12.82
#